data_AF-A0A972IZK5-F1
#
_entry.id   AF-A0A972IZK5-F1
#
_cell.length_a   1.000
_cell.length_b   1.000
_cell.length_c   1.000
_cell.angle_alpha   90.00
_cell.angle_beta   90.00
_cell.angle_gamma   90.00
#
_symmetry.space_group_name_H-M   'P 1'
#
loop_
_entity.id
_entity.type
_entity.pdbx_description
1 polymer ?
#
loop_
_entity_poly.entity_id
_entity_poly.type
_entity_poly.pdbx_seq_one_letter_code
_entity_poly.pdbx_strand_id
1 'polypeptide(L)'
;MTMREQAVELLEKYVKTPHIVTHSYAVEAVMRALAKKLAPNKVEEWGAAGLLHDLDEDEVDWRSDMRVHGPKSVEIMRQHNFGTEEMYQAILAHNPLNGKRPQSTFEFAMLASDPMTGFIKAIAEVYPDKRLKSVKPASIMKRMRETRFATGANRDYMLAIERTGIKFDQFAQIALEAMKEIDQELGLDGGPQKKADILKYCDDHNIPYTLKEHRPVFTVKDMIEVGMDQHGTLGKNLFVRDQKGERHFLIILPGPKPADLNKISQQLGSSKLSFASDERLMKYLKTQKGGVSPFAILNDETKEVEVVIDQEMVGKPAVAFHPNDNTCTLFVAFDDMITMIKDHGNKISYVDL
;
A
#
# COMPACT_ATOMS: atom_id res chain seq x y z
N MET A 1 4.85 16.95 21.46
CA MET A 1 4.72 15.70 20.71
C MET A 1 3.70 14.82 21.42
N THR A 2 2.85 14.15 20.67
CA THR A 2 1.98 13.08 21.18
C THR A 2 2.81 11.85 21.55
N MET A 3 2.23 10.91 22.30
CA MET A 3 2.90 9.65 22.65
C MET A 3 3.31 8.85 21.40
N ARG A 4 2.45 8.85 20.38
CA ARG A 4 2.72 8.17 19.11
C ARG A 4 3.87 8.82 18.36
N GLU A 5 3.91 10.15 18.27
CA GLU A 5 5.01 10.88 17.61
C GLU A 5 6.37 10.55 18.26
N GLN A 6 6.42 10.52 19.60
CA GLN A 6 7.64 10.13 20.32
C GLN A 6 8.02 8.67 20.07
N ALA A 7 7.04 7.77 20.00
CA ALA A 7 7.30 6.36 19.68
C ALA A 7 7.86 6.21 18.26
N VAL A 8 7.31 6.90 17.27
CA VAL A 8 7.83 6.88 15.89
C VAL A 8 9.28 7.38 15.84
N GLU A 9 9.60 8.47 16.53
CA GLU A 9 10.98 8.98 16.61
C GLU A 9 11.95 7.94 17.21
N LEU A 10 11.52 7.18 18.23
CA LEU A 10 12.33 6.11 18.82
C LEU A 10 12.49 4.94 17.84
N LEU A 11 11.42 4.52 17.17
CA LEU A 11 11.47 3.45 16.17
C LEU A 11 12.47 3.80 15.06
N GLU A 12 12.33 4.97 14.46
CA GLU A 12 13.22 5.43 13.37
C GLU A 12 14.67 5.58 13.84
N LYS A 13 14.90 5.90 15.12
CA LYS A 13 16.23 6.02 15.69
C LYS A 13 16.93 4.66 15.82
N TYR A 14 16.25 3.63 16.27
CA TYR A 14 16.86 2.33 16.63
C TYR A 14 16.68 1.23 15.58
N VAL A 15 15.55 1.20 14.87
CA VAL A 15 15.26 0.15 13.89
C VAL A 15 15.60 0.66 12.48
N LYS A 16 16.53 -0.02 11.82
CA LYS A 16 17.01 0.27 10.45
C LYS A 16 16.54 -0.76 9.44
N THR A 17 16.22 -1.97 9.90
CA THR A 17 15.81 -3.06 9.03
C THR A 17 14.38 -2.82 8.51
N PRO A 18 14.17 -2.61 7.18
CA PRO A 18 12.87 -2.14 6.67
C PRO A 18 11.69 -3.06 6.97
N HIS A 19 11.89 -4.39 6.94
CA HIS A 19 10.81 -5.33 7.21
C HIS A 19 10.39 -5.33 8.69
N ILE A 20 11.31 -4.98 9.60
CA ILE A 20 11.01 -4.83 11.04
C ILE A 20 10.22 -3.55 11.27
N VAL A 21 10.58 -2.44 10.60
CA VAL A 21 9.76 -1.21 10.64
C VAL A 21 8.32 -1.50 10.20
N THR A 22 8.13 -2.22 9.08
CA THR A 22 6.77 -2.59 8.65
C THR A 22 6.07 -3.53 9.62
N HIS A 23 6.79 -4.43 10.28
CA HIS A 23 6.24 -5.32 11.32
C HIS A 23 5.76 -4.53 12.53
N SER A 24 6.57 -3.61 13.04
CA SER A 24 6.21 -2.68 14.13
C SER A 24 4.92 -1.92 13.85
N TYR A 25 4.75 -1.37 12.64
CA TYR A 25 3.51 -0.68 12.26
C TYR A 25 2.31 -1.64 12.21
N ALA A 26 2.50 -2.88 11.74
CA ALA A 26 1.44 -3.88 11.77
C ALA A 26 1.00 -4.19 13.21
N VAL A 27 1.95 -4.39 14.13
CA VAL A 27 1.64 -4.70 15.54
C VAL A 27 1.01 -3.48 16.23
N GLU A 28 1.46 -2.26 15.94
CA GLU A 28 0.80 -1.03 16.37
C GLU A 28 -0.69 -1.04 15.97
N ALA A 29 -0.99 -1.25 14.69
CA ALA A 29 -2.37 -1.21 14.18
C ALA A 29 -3.27 -2.23 14.87
N VAL A 30 -2.80 -3.47 15.01
CA VAL A 30 -3.54 -4.54 15.69
C VAL A 30 -3.76 -4.21 17.16
N MET A 31 -2.73 -3.71 17.87
CA MET A 31 -2.82 -3.37 19.29
C MET A 31 -3.77 -2.20 19.54
N ARG A 32 -3.76 -1.16 18.69
CA ARG A 32 -4.74 -0.05 18.76
C ARG A 32 -6.17 -0.56 18.57
N ALA A 33 -6.38 -1.47 17.60
CA ALA A 33 -7.70 -2.03 17.34
C ALA A 33 -8.21 -2.90 18.49
N LEU A 34 -7.35 -3.72 19.10
CA LEU A 34 -7.67 -4.49 20.29
C LEU A 34 -7.98 -3.59 21.50
N ALA A 35 -7.19 -2.53 21.71
CA ALA A 35 -7.37 -1.58 22.80
C ALA A 35 -8.74 -0.88 22.73
N LYS A 36 -9.21 -0.51 21.53
CA LYS A 36 -10.56 0.06 21.36
C LYS A 36 -11.67 -0.82 21.95
N LYS A 37 -11.45 -2.14 22.05
CA LYS A 37 -12.41 -3.10 22.61
C LYS A 37 -12.12 -3.46 24.09
N LEU A 38 -10.85 -3.61 24.44
CA LEU A 38 -10.42 -4.13 25.75
C LEU A 38 -10.04 -3.04 26.77
N ALA A 39 -9.55 -1.90 26.30
CA ALA A 39 -9.11 -0.77 27.12
C ALA A 39 -9.23 0.55 26.34
N PRO A 40 -10.45 1.06 26.07
CA PRO A 40 -10.66 2.17 25.14
C PRO A 40 -9.94 3.48 25.52
N ASN A 41 -9.64 3.66 26.80
CA ASN A 41 -8.89 4.79 27.35
C ASN A 41 -7.36 4.66 27.22
N LYS A 42 -6.85 3.53 26.69
CA LYS A 42 -5.41 3.21 26.58
C LYS A 42 -4.98 2.90 25.14
N VAL A 43 -5.73 3.34 24.14
CA VAL A 43 -5.45 3.05 22.72
C VAL A 43 -4.04 3.51 22.30
N GLU A 44 -3.64 4.72 22.70
CA GLU A 44 -2.30 5.24 22.38
C GLU A 44 -1.19 4.47 23.09
N GLU A 45 -1.43 4.05 24.33
CA GLU A 45 -0.46 3.27 25.13
C GLU A 45 -0.23 1.88 24.53
N TRP A 46 -1.31 1.20 24.13
CA TRP A 46 -1.25 -0.11 23.49
C TRP A 46 -0.62 -0.03 22.10
N GLY A 47 -0.97 0.99 21.32
CA GLY A 47 -0.35 1.26 20.03
C GLY A 47 1.15 1.51 20.14
N ALA A 48 1.57 2.38 21.07
CA ALA A 48 2.98 2.68 21.28
C ALA A 48 3.78 1.45 21.75
N ALA A 49 3.21 0.61 22.62
CA ALA A 49 3.88 -0.64 23.01
C ALA A 49 4.00 -1.60 21.83
N GLY A 50 2.97 -1.70 20.98
CA GLY A 50 3.01 -2.53 19.76
C GLY A 50 4.04 -2.02 18.76
N LEU A 51 4.15 -0.71 18.58
CA LEU A 51 5.15 -0.10 17.70
C LEU A 51 6.58 -0.39 18.17
N LEU A 52 6.81 -0.43 19.48
CA LEU A 52 8.16 -0.45 20.07
C LEU A 52 8.58 -1.80 20.66
N HIS A 53 7.78 -2.86 20.54
CA HIS A 53 8.08 -4.15 21.17
C HIS A 53 9.44 -4.72 20.72
N ASP A 54 9.78 -4.53 19.45
CA ASP A 54 11.02 -5.00 18.80
C ASP A 54 12.05 -3.88 18.58
N LEU A 55 12.06 -2.84 19.42
CA LEU A 55 13.08 -1.78 19.36
C LEU A 55 14.51 -2.31 19.43
N ASP A 56 14.71 -3.50 19.99
CA ASP A 56 16.00 -4.14 20.14
C ASP A 56 16.44 -5.01 18.96
N GLU A 57 15.58 -5.22 17.96
CA GLU A 57 15.81 -6.16 16.87
C GLU A 57 17.16 -5.98 16.13
N ASP A 58 17.59 -4.72 15.94
CA ASP A 58 18.86 -4.36 15.30
C ASP A 58 20.00 -4.10 16.32
N GLU A 59 19.70 -4.15 17.62
CA GLU A 59 20.62 -3.78 18.71
C GLU A 59 21.21 -4.99 19.45
N VAL A 60 20.60 -6.18 19.33
CA VAL A 60 21.04 -7.39 20.03
C VAL A 60 21.09 -8.61 19.11
N ASP A 61 22.00 -9.54 19.41
CA ASP A 61 22.07 -10.83 18.71
C ASP A 61 21.09 -11.86 19.30
N TRP A 62 19.80 -11.58 19.12
CA TRP A 62 18.71 -12.46 19.56
C TRP A 62 18.71 -13.81 18.83
N ARG A 63 19.35 -13.90 17.66
CA ARG A 63 19.49 -15.16 16.91
C ARG A 63 20.35 -16.16 17.65
N SER A 64 21.38 -15.68 18.36
CA SER A 64 22.23 -16.50 19.22
C SER A 64 21.61 -16.73 20.61
N ASP A 65 20.87 -15.76 21.15
CA ASP A 65 20.19 -15.88 22.43
C ASP A 65 18.83 -15.16 22.46
N MET A 66 17.75 -15.89 22.17
CA MET A 66 16.40 -15.32 22.12
C MET A 66 15.93 -14.71 23.46
N ARG A 67 16.61 -14.97 24.59
CA ARG A 67 16.22 -14.42 25.90
C ARG A 67 16.49 -12.92 26.02
N VAL A 68 17.33 -12.35 25.16
CA VAL A 68 17.68 -10.93 25.18
C VAL A 68 16.65 -10.04 24.48
N HIS A 69 15.75 -10.63 23.67
CA HIS A 69 14.72 -9.94 22.92
C HIS A 69 13.49 -9.59 23.79
N GLY A 70 13.11 -8.32 23.77
CA GLY A 70 12.15 -7.68 24.67
C GLY A 70 12.82 -6.87 25.79
N PRO A 71 13.70 -7.43 26.65
CA PRO A 71 14.37 -6.69 27.71
C PRO A 71 15.16 -5.48 27.22
N LYS A 72 15.84 -5.58 26.07
CA LYS A 72 16.61 -4.46 25.54
C LYS A 72 15.70 -3.34 25.01
N SER A 73 14.56 -3.66 24.39
CA SER A 73 13.54 -2.67 24.03
C SER A 73 13.10 -1.85 25.25
N VAL A 74 12.83 -2.52 26.38
CA VAL A 74 12.46 -1.86 27.65
C VAL A 74 13.60 -1.00 28.20
N GLU A 75 14.85 -1.47 28.13
CA GLU A 75 16.02 -0.68 28.54
C GLU A 75 16.12 0.63 27.74
N ILE A 76 15.99 0.56 26.42
CA ILE A 76 16.03 1.71 25.51
C ILE A 76 14.91 2.69 25.84
N MET A 77 13.68 2.20 26.02
CA MET A 77 12.53 3.04 26.37
C MET A 77 12.74 3.77 27.70
N ARG A 78 13.26 3.09 28.72
CA ARG A 78 13.59 3.70 30.03
C ARG A 78 14.68 4.77 29.90
N GLN A 79 15.71 4.55 29.08
CA GLN A 79 16.75 5.56 28.83
C GLN A 79 16.21 6.85 28.23
N HIS A 80 15.11 6.77 27.47
CA HIS A 80 14.44 7.92 26.86
C HIS A 80 13.29 8.47 27.71
N ASN A 81 13.11 7.96 28.94
CA ASN A 81 11.98 8.30 29.82
C ASN A 81 10.62 8.12 29.12
N PHE A 82 10.49 7.09 28.28
CA PHE A 82 9.29 6.84 27.49
C PHE A 82 8.59 5.56 27.93
N GLY A 83 7.29 5.66 28.21
CA GLY A 83 6.42 4.51 28.48
C GLY A 83 6.04 4.32 29.94
N THR A 84 5.19 3.32 30.18
CA THR A 84 4.65 2.96 31.50
C THR A 84 5.13 1.57 31.92
N GLU A 85 4.98 1.23 33.19
CA GLU A 85 5.29 -0.13 33.66
C GLU A 85 4.44 -1.19 32.95
N GLU A 86 3.16 -0.89 32.65
CA GLU A 86 2.31 -1.82 31.90
C GLU A 86 2.83 -2.07 30.48
N MET A 87 3.31 -1.04 29.78
CA MET A 87 3.94 -1.20 28.47
C MET A 87 5.20 -2.08 28.56
N TYR A 88 6.05 -1.82 29.56
CA TYR A 88 7.26 -2.61 29.75
C TYR A 88 6.93 -4.08 30.01
N GLN A 89 5.92 -4.37 30.84
CA GLN A 89 5.49 -5.74 31.10
C GLN A 89 4.89 -6.41 29.86
N ALA A 90 4.12 -5.68 29.04
CA ALA A 90 3.58 -6.18 27.78
C ALA A 90 4.69 -6.51 26.77
N ILE A 91 5.69 -5.63 26.64
CA ILE A 91 6.86 -5.87 25.79
C ILE A 91 7.68 -7.04 26.33
N LEU A 92 7.92 -7.17 27.63
CA LEU A 92 8.61 -8.37 28.14
C LEU A 92 7.81 -9.65 27.85
N ALA A 93 6.48 -9.60 27.96
CA ALA A 93 5.63 -10.78 27.79
C ALA A 93 5.44 -11.23 26.34
N HIS A 94 5.77 -10.40 25.33
CA HIS A 94 5.67 -10.80 23.92
C HIS A 94 6.65 -11.95 23.59
N ASN A 95 7.76 -12.04 24.32
CA ASN A 95 8.74 -13.12 24.21
C ASN A 95 8.90 -13.90 25.53
N PRO A 96 8.12 -14.97 25.74
CA PRO A 96 8.20 -15.75 26.96
C PRO A 96 9.56 -16.42 27.26
N LEU A 97 10.47 -16.48 26.28
CA LEU A 97 11.79 -17.08 26.47
C LEU A 97 12.69 -16.25 27.40
N ASN A 98 12.44 -14.94 27.54
CA ASN A 98 13.14 -14.11 28.52
C ASN A 98 12.73 -14.39 29.99
N GLY A 99 11.76 -15.30 30.21
CA GLY A 99 11.29 -15.71 31.54
C GLY A 99 10.01 -15.01 32.01
N LYS A 100 9.56 -13.93 31.35
CA LYS A 100 8.26 -13.30 31.61
C LYS A 100 7.15 -14.13 30.97
N ARG A 101 6.10 -14.45 31.73
CA ARG A 101 4.85 -15.01 31.19
C ARG A 101 3.76 -13.95 31.23
N PRO A 102 2.84 -13.93 30.24
CA PRO A 102 1.73 -13.00 30.22
C PRO A 102 0.77 -13.25 31.40
N GLN A 103 0.36 -12.18 32.06
CA GLN A 103 -0.53 -12.20 33.22
C GLN A 103 -1.73 -11.25 33.08
N SER A 104 -1.61 -10.20 32.27
CA SER A 104 -2.65 -9.19 32.06
C SER A 104 -3.28 -9.27 30.68
N THR A 105 -4.45 -8.64 30.51
CA THR A 105 -5.12 -8.52 29.21
C THR A 105 -4.24 -7.87 28.14
N PHE A 106 -3.43 -6.88 28.54
CA PHE A 106 -2.49 -6.20 27.65
C PHE A 106 -1.35 -7.13 27.22
N GLU A 107 -0.77 -7.89 28.15
CA GLU A 107 0.29 -8.87 27.87
C GLU A 107 -0.19 -10.00 26.95
N PHE A 108 -1.39 -10.54 27.16
CA PHE A 108 -1.97 -11.55 26.27
C PHE A 108 -2.27 -11.00 24.87
N ALA A 109 -2.73 -9.75 24.79
CA ALA A 109 -2.95 -9.08 23.51
C ALA A 109 -1.64 -8.88 22.74
N MET A 110 -0.56 -8.45 23.41
CA MET A 110 0.76 -8.28 22.80
C MET A 110 1.32 -9.61 22.28
N LEU A 111 1.35 -10.64 23.14
CA LEU A 111 1.84 -11.97 22.79
C LEU A 111 1.12 -12.56 21.58
N ALA A 112 -0.19 -12.32 21.45
CA ALA A 112 -0.97 -12.82 20.33
C ALA A 112 -0.78 -11.99 19.05
N SER A 113 -0.61 -10.67 19.19
CA SER A 113 -0.56 -9.74 18.06
C SER A 113 0.72 -9.86 17.24
N ASP A 114 1.86 -10.04 17.92
CA ASP A 114 3.17 -10.18 17.26
C ASP A 114 3.19 -11.28 16.17
N PRO A 115 2.97 -12.57 16.47
CA PRO A 115 2.96 -13.61 15.43
C PRO A 115 1.77 -13.49 14.47
N MET A 116 0.68 -12.83 14.86
CA MET A 116 -0.51 -12.68 14.02
C MET A 116 -0.27 -11.78 12.80
N THR A 117 0.51 -10.70 12.95
CA THR A 117 0.78 -9.78 11.84
C THR A 117 1.61 -10.46 10.76
N GLY A 118 2.68 -11.16 11.14
CA GLY A 118 3.48 -11.98 10.23
C GLY A 118 2.66 -13.10 9.58
N PHE A 119 1.72 -13.69 10.33
CA PHE A 119 0.81 -14.70 9.81
C PHE A 119 -0.12 -14.17 8.71
N ILE A 120 -0.77 -13.02 8.95
CA ILE A 120 -1.65 -12.37 7.98
C ILE A 120 -0.85 -11.93 6.75
N LYS A 121 0.34 -11.37 6.93
CA LYS A 121 1.24 -10.99 5.83
C LYS A 121 1.57 -12.18 4.93
N ALA A 122 1.96 -13.32 5.50
CA ALA A 122 2.22 -14.54 4.73
C ALA A 122 0.97 -15.02 3.96
N ILE A 123 -0.24 -14.82 4.51
CA ILE A 123 -1.48 -15.15 3.81
C ILE A 123 -1.71 -14.22 2.62
N ALA A 124 -1.48 -12.92 2.78
CA ALA A 124 -1.57 -11.97 1.68
C ALA A 124 -0.58 -12.32 0.56
N GLU A 125 0.65 -12.69 0.88
CA GLU A 125 1.69 -13.00 -0.12
C GLU A 125 1.36 -14.21 -1.03
N VAL A 126 0.49 -15.11 -0.58
CA VAL A 126 0.04 -16.27 -1.38
C VAL A 126 -1.26 -16.01 -2.15
N TYR A 127 -1.90 -14.85 -1.97
CA TYR A 127 -3.00 -14.42 -2.84
C TYR A 127 -2.45 -13.97 -4.21
N PRO A 128 -3.18 -14.18 -5.32
CA PRO A 128 -2.71 -13.81 -6.66
C PRO A 128 -2.33 -12.32 -6.81
N ASP A 129 -3.10 -11.44 -6.21
CA ASP A 129 -2.90 -9.97 -6.24
C ASP A 129 -2.00 -9.46 -5.12
N LYS A 130 -1.64 -10.33 -4.17
CA LYS A 130 -0.83 -10.01 -2.98
C LYS A 130 -1.39 -8.86 -2.15
N ARG A 131 -2.71 -8.66 -2.17
CA ARG A 131 -3.40 -7.56 -1.48
C ARG A 131 -4.01 -8.00 -0.15
N LEU A 132 -3.76 -7.26 0.93
CA LEU A 132 -4.46 -7.45 2.20
C LEU A 132 -5.97 -7.27 2.06
N LYS A 133 -6.41 -6.32 1.24
CA LYS A 133 -7.84 -6.05 0.97
C LYS A 133 -8.57 -7.28 0.43
N SER A 134 -7.87 -8.17 -0.27
CA SER A 134 -8.44 -9.39 -0.85
C SER A 134 -8.50 -10.55 0.14
N VAL A 135 -7.69 -10.52 1.21
CA VAL A 135 -7.68 -11.57 2.24
C VAL A 135 -8.99 -11.60 2.99
N LYS A 136 -9.51 -12.82 3.20
CA LYS A 136 -10.74 -13.08 3.96
C LYS A 136 -10.43 -13.74 5.31
N PRO A 137 -11.22 -13.48 6.37
CA PRO A 137 -11.07 -14.13 7.67
C PRO A 137 -11.08 -15.66 7.59
N ALA A 138 -11.92 -16.22 6.71
CA ALA A 138 -11.97 -17.67 6.46
C ALA A 138 -10.63 -18.26 6.00
N SER A 139 -9.80 -17.49 5.27
CA SER A 139 -8.46 -17.92 4.89
C SER A 139 -7.53 -18.01 6.09
N ILE A 140 -7.62 -17.07 7.02
CA ILE A 140 -6.86 -17.11 8.29
C ILE A 140 -7.26 -18.35 9.08
N MET A 141 -8.56 -18.59 9.26
CA MET A 141 -9.07 -19.76 9.99
C MET A 141 -8.64 -21.09 9.36
N LYS A 142 -8.61 -21.15 8.01
CA LYS A 142 -8.12 -22.33 7.29
C LYS A 142 -6.63 -22.53 7.53
N ARG A 143 -5.81 -21.50 7.31
CA ARG A 143 -4.35 -21.56 7.43
C ARG A 143 -3.88 -21.82 8.84
N MET A 144 -4.65 -21.45 9.87
CA MET A 144 -4.35 -21.80 11.26
C MET A 144 -4.26 -23.31 11.49
N ARG A 145 -5.00 -24.11 10.72
CA ARG A 145 -4.97 -25.59 10.78
C ARG A 145 -3.80 -26.19 10.00
N GLU A 146 -3.13 -25.40 9.17
CA GLU A 146 -2.02 -25.82 8.33
C GLU A 146 -0.69 -25.50 9.04
N THR A 147 -0.22 -26.39 9.89
CA THR A 147 0.95 -26.15 10.76
C THR A 147 2.26 -25.90 10.01
N ARG A 148 2.36 -26.32 8.74
CA ARG A 148 3.52 -26.07 7.87
C ARG A 148 3.51 -24.69 7.21
N PHE A 149 2.38 -24.00 7.18
CA PHE A 149 2.28 -22.67 6.60
C PHE A 149 2.78 -21.64 7.61
N ALA A 150 3.66 -20.71 7.22
CA ALA A 150 4.21 -19.68 8.12
C ALA A 150 4.66 -20.25 9.49
N THR A 151 5.63 -21.15 9.48
CA THR A 151 6.09 -21.90 10.66
C THR A 151 6.69 -21.02 11.76
N GLY A 152 7.14 -19.80 11.42
CA GLY A 152 7.61 -18.81 12.40
C GLY A 152 6.49 -18.18 13.23
N ALA A 153 5.24 -18.18 12.75
CA ALA A 153 4.11 -17.61 13.47
C ALA A 153 3.57 -18.62 14.50
N ASN A 154 3.93 -18.43 15.77
CA ASN A 154 3.55 -19.36 16.84
C ASN A 154 2.02 -19.39 17.05
N ARG A 155 1.40 -20.55 16.84
CA ARG A 155 -0.05 -20.74 16.93
C ARG A 155 -0.58 -20.63 18.36
N ASP A 156 0.16 -21.15 19.33
CA ASP A 156 -0.23 -21.09 20.73
C ASP A 156 -0.22 -19.65 21.24
N TYR A 157 0.74 -18.85 20.77
CA TYR A 157 0.82 -17.42 21.10
C TYR A 157 -0.37 -16.66 20.51
N MET A 158 -0.68 -16.87 19.23
CA MET A 158 -1.87 -16.27 18.60
C MET A 158 -3.18 -16.68 19.30
N LEU A 159 -3.31 -17.94 19.74
CA LEU A 159 -4.47 -18.42 20.50
C LEU A 159 -4.55 -17.88 21.93
N ALA A 160 -3.44 -17.36 22.47
CA ALA A 160 -3.42 -16.78 23.82
C ALA A 160 -4.37 -15.58 23.96
N ILE A 161 -4.79 -14.96 22.84
CA ILE A 161 -5.80 -13.91 22.82
C ILE A 161 -7.11 -14.31 23.52
N GLU A 162 -7.46 -15.60 23.53
CA GLU A 162 -8.69 -16.08 24.17
C GLU A 162 -8.69 -15.87 25.68
N ARG A 163 -7.52 -15.69 26.31
CA ARG A 163 -7.40 -15.29 27.72
C ARG A 163 -7.93 -13.89 27.99
N THR A 164 -8.09 -13.06 26.97
CA THR A 164 -8.70 -11.72 27.07
C THR A 164 -10.23 -11.74 26.95
N GLY A 165 -10.83 -12.91 26.64
CA GLY A 165 -12.25 -13.05 26.33
C GLY A 165 -12.61 -12.80 24.86
N ILE A 166 -11.64 -12.46 24.00
CA ILE A 166 -11.82 -12.38 22.55
C ILE A 166 -11.57 -13.77 21.94
N LYS A 167 -12.58 -14.33 21.29
CA LYS A 167 -12.42 -15.57 20.52
C LYS A 167 -11.44 -15.38 19.35
N PHE A 168 -10.71 -16.43 18.98
CA PHE A 168 -9.70 -16.32 17.92
C PHE A 168 -10.28 -15.85 16.56
N ASP A 169 -11.49 -16.27 16.19
CA ASP A 169 -12.15 -15.83 14.94
C ASP A 169 -12.42 -14.32 14.93
N GLN A 170 -12.83 -13.76 16.07
CA GLN A 170 -12.99 -12.32 16.25
C GLN A 170 -11.64 -11.61 16.22
N PHE A 171 -10.61 -12.17 16.83
CA PHE A 171 -9.26 -11.61 16.78
C PHE A 171 -8.74 -11.58 15.34
N ALA A 172 -8.91 -12.66 14.58
CA ALA A 172 -8.53 -12.74 13.18
C ALA A 172 -9.19 -11.66 12.34
N GLN A 173 -10.48 -11.39 12.57
CA GLN A 173 -11.19 -10.29 11.94
C GLN A 173 -10.60 -8.93 12.35
N ILE A 174 -10.41 -8.69 13.65
CA ILE A 174 -9.89 -7.41 14.17
C ILE A 174 -8.51 -7.12 13.59
N ALA A 175 -7.60 -8.09 13.65
CA ALA A 175 -6.23 -7.92 13.17
C ALA A 175 -6.18 -7.70 11.65
N LEU A 176 -6.97 -8.45 10.89
CA LEU A 176 -7.05 -8.28 9.43
C LEU A 176 -7.56 -6.91 9.02
N GLU A 177 -8.65 -6.43 9.61
CA GLU A 177 -9.19 -5.11 9.27
C GLU A 177 -8.25 -3.98 9.71
N ALA A 178 -7.62 -4.11 10.88
CA ALA A 178 -6.62 -3.14 11.33
C ALA A 178 -5.42 -3.05 10.35
N MET A 179 -4.93 -4.19 9.86
CA MET A 179 -3.84 -4.20 8.88
C MET A 179 -4.26 -3.70 7.49
N LYS A 180 -5.53 -3.90 7.09
CA LYS A 180 -6.05 -3.35 5.83
C LYS A 180 -6.09 -1.82 5.81
N GLU A 181 -6.25 -1.18 6.97
CA GLU A 181 -6.22 0.29 7.09
C GLU A 181 -4.83 0.88 6.79
N ILE A 182 -3.77 0.06 6.87
CA ILE A 182 -2.37 0.46 6.65
C ILE A 182 -1.67 -0.40 5.58
N ASP A 183 -2.43 -0.96 4.63
CA ASP A 183 -1.88 -1.92 3.65
C ASP A 183 -0.76 -1.34 2.78
N GLN A 184 -0.80 -0.02 2.54
CA GLN A 184 0.24 0.73 1.85
C GLN A 184 1.54 0.79 2.65
N GLU A 185 1.49 1.14 3.94
CA GLU A 185 2.66 1.16 4.82
C GLU A 185 3.28 -0.24 4.97
N LEU A 186 2.47 -1.29 4.88
CA LEU A 186 2.92 -2.68 4.96
C LEU A 186 3.48 -3.23 3.63
N GLY A 187 3.36 -2.49 2.53
CA GLY A 187 3.74 -2.95 1.19
C GLY A 187 2.87 -4.12 0.68
N LEU A 188 1.64 -4.22 1.18
CA LEU A 188 0.68 -5.28 0.85
C LEU A 188 -0.59 -4.71 0.18
N ASP A 189 -0.43 -3.58 -0.50
CA ASP A 189 -1.40 -2.95 -1.37
C ASP A 189 -1.32 -3.47 -2.82
N GLY A 190 -0.62 -4.58 -3.06
CA GLY A 190 -0.42 -5.16 -4.39
C GLY A 190 0.61 -4.45 -5.28
N GLY A 191 1.25 -3.37 -4.79
CA GLY A 191 2.24 -2.61 -5.55
C GLY A 191 1.66 -1.81 -6.73
N PRO A 192 2.51 -1.38 -7.69
CA PRO A 192 2.04 -0.73 -8.90
C PRO A 192 1.32 -1.73 -9.82
N GLN A 193 0.19 -1.32 -10.38
CA GLN A 193 -0.54 -2.00 -11.46
C GLN A 193 0.40 -2.27 -12.64
N LYS A 194 0.52 -3.53 -13.02
CA LYS A 194 1.38 -4.00 -14.10
C LYS A 194 0.57 -4.30 -15.35
N LYS A 195 1.26 -4.48 -16.48
CA LYS A 195 0.67 -4.99 -17.73
C LYS A 195 -0.31 -6.15 -17.50
N ALA A 196 0.10 -7.15 -16.73
CA ALA A 196 -0.73 -8.33 -16.47
C ALA A 196 -2.07 -7.97 -15.82
N ASP A 197 -2.11 -6.98 -14.93
CA ASP A 197 -3.33 -6.54 -14.25
C ASP A 197 -4.28 -5.83 -15.23
N ILE A 198 -3.72 -5.03 -16.15
CA ILE A 198 -4.49 -4.34 -17.20
C ILE A 198 -5.10 -5.35 -18.17
N LEU A 199 -4.30 -6.33 -18.64
CA LEU A 199 -4.79 -7.37 -19.55
C LEU A 199 -5.85 -8.23 -18.88
N LYS A 200 -5.63 -8.61 -17.61
CA LYS A 200 -6.61 -9.36 -16.83
C LYS A 200 -7.94 -8.60 -16.70
N TYR A 201 -7.89 -7.29 -16.47
CA TYR A 201 -9.11 -6.48 -16.44
C TYR A 201 -9.86 -6.59 -17.76
N CYS A 202 -9.15 -6.46 -18.88
CA CYS A 202 -9.77 -6.57 -20.20
C CYS A 202 -10.42 -7.94 -20.39
N ASP A 203 -9.71 -9.02 -20.05
CA ASP A 203 -10.23 -10.39 -20.15
C ASP A 203 -11.48 -10.61 -19.27
N ASP A 204 -11.42 -10.18 -18.00
CA ASP A 204 -12.53 -10.34 -17.04
C ASP A 204 -13.80 -9.58 -17.47
N HIS A 205 -13.64 -8.46 -18.19
CA HIS A 205 -14.74 -7.60 -18.64
C HIS A 205 -15.10 -7.81 -20.12
N ASN A 206 -14.47 -8.77 -20.80
CA ASN A 206 -14.64 -9.04 -22.23
C ASN A 206 -14.37 -7.82 -23.12
N ILE A 207 -13.38 -6.99 -22.74
CA ILE A 207 -12.93 -5.83 -23.50
C ILE A 207 -11.99 -6.31 -24.61
N PRO A 208 -12.32 -6.09 -25.90
CA PRO A 208 -11.43 -6.44 -26.99
C PRO A 208 -10.18 -5.54 -27.00
N TYR A 209 -9.00 -6.16 -27.15
CA TYR A 209 -7.75 -5.40 -27.28
C TYR A 209 -6.77 -6.08 -28.24
N THR A 210 -5.79 -5.33 -28.71
CA THR A 210 -4.61 -5.85 -29.40
C THR A 210 -3.36 -5.40 -28.67
N LEU A 211 -2.47 -6.34 -28.34
CA LEU A 211 -1.18 -6.04 -27.74
C LEU A 211 -0.07 -6.20 -28.79
N LYS A 212 0.80 -5.20 -28.92
CA LYS A 212 1.99 -5.28 -29.77
C LYS A 212 3.25 -5.06 -28.95
N GLU A 213 4.16 -6.02 -29.01
CA GLU A 213 5.48 -5.91 -28.38
C GLU A 213 6.46 -5.15 -29.26
N HIS A 214 7.36 -4.41 -28.64
CA HIS A 214 8.43 -3.68 -29.30
C HIS A 214 9.59 -3.45 -28.32
N ARG A 215 10.74 -3.01 -28.82
CA ARG A 215 11.83 -2.53 -27.94
C ARG A 215 11.31 -1.40 -27.02
N PRO A 216 11.90 -1.19 -25.83
CA PRO A 216 11.57 -0.04 -25.00
C PRO A 216 11.63 1.26 -25.79
N VAL A 217 10.57 2.05 -25.73
CA VAL A 217 10.45 3.36 -26.36
C VAL A 217 9.92 4.36 -25.33
N PHE A 218 10.30 5.63 -25.47
CA PHE A 218 10.03 6.65 -24.45
C PHE A 218 9.35 7.89 -25.02
N THR A 219 9.41 8.09 -26.34
CA THR A 219 8.82 9.24 -27.01
C THR A 219 7.81 8.82 -28.08
N VAL A 220 6.88 9.71 -28.41
CA VAL A 220 5.94 9.52 -29.52
C VAL A 220 6.69 9.32 -30.85
N LYS A 221 7.85 9.95 -31.02
CA LYS A 221 8.68 9.78 -32.20
C LYS A 221 9.17 8.33 -32.33
N ASP A 222 9.67 7.76 -31.24
CA ASP A 222 10.13 6.36 -31.22
C ASP A 222 8.99 5.39 -31.56
N MET A 223 7.77 5.69 -31.11
CA MET A 223 6.55 4.90 -31.39
C MET A 223 6.17 4.91 -32.87
N ILE A 224 6.34 6.06 -33.54
CA ILE A 224 6.14 6.17 -34.99
C ILE A 224 7.24 5.40 -35.74
N GLU A 225 8.48 5.47 -35.29
CA GLU A 225 9.60 4.73 -35.91
C GLU A 225 9.43 3.21 -35.84
N VAL A 226 8.76 2.69 -34.80
CA VAL A 226 8.41 1.27 -34.69
C VAL A 226 7.04 0.93 -35.32
N GLY A 227 6.40 1.88 -36.02
CA GLY A 227 5.18 1.68 -36.81
C GLY A 227 3.89 1.51 -36.01
N MET A 228 3.84 1.97 -34.75
CA MET A 228 2.66 1.81 -33.90
C MET A 228 1.50 2.75 -34.28
N ASP A 229 1.77 3.83 -35.02
CA ASP A 229 0.78 4.79 -35.52
C ASP A 229 -0.14 4.21 -36.61
N GLN A 230 0.24 3.10 -37.22
CA GLN A 230 -0.54 2.46 -38.29
C GLN A 230 -1.77 1.67 -37.78
N HIS A 231 -1.91 1.54 -36.47
CA HIS A 231 -2.87 0.63 -35.84
C HIS A 231 -3.89 1.32 -34.93
N GLY A 232 -3.78 2.63 -34.73
CA GLY A 232 -4.67 3.38 -33.87
C GLY A 232 -4.16 4.80 -33.61
N THR A 233 -4.89 5.53 -32.77
CA THR A 233 -4.50 6.88 -32.34
C THR A 233 -3.48 6.77 -31.21
N LEU A 234 -2.22 7.06 -31.50
CA LEU A 234 -1.18 7.21 -30.47
C LEU A 234 -1.57 8.35 -29.53
N GLY A 235 -1.68 8.05 -28.24
CA GLY A 235 -1.85 9.06 -27.21
C GLY A 235 -0.55 9.32 -26.46
N LYS A 236 -0.49 10.48 -25.79
CA LYS A 236 0.52 10.77 -24.77
C LYS A 236 -0.14 11.30 -23.51
N ASN A 237 0.62 11.30 -22.43
CA ASN A 237 0.12 11.63 -21.11
C ASN A 237 1.02 12.65 -20.42
N LEU A 238 0.41 13.62 -19.75
CA LEU A 238 1.12 14.60 -18.93
C LEU A 238 0.55 14.56 -17.51
N PHE A 239 1.43 14.41 -16.52
CA PHE A 239 1.04 14.54 -15.12
C PHE A 239 1.44 15.91 -14.59
N VAL A 240 0.43 16.73 -14.30
CA VAL A 240 0.59 18.13 -13.91
C VAL A 240 -0.15 18.44 -12.62
N ARG A 241 0.20 19.57 -12.02
CA ARG A 241 -0.47 20.12 -10.85
C ARG A 241 -0.83 21.57 -11.07
N ASP A 242 -1.78 22.06 -10.30
CA ASP A 242 -2.04 23.49 -10.16
C ASP A 242 -0.91 24.19 -9.39
N GLN A 243 -0.93 25.53 -9.33
CA GLN A 243 0.15 26.35 -8.76
C GLN A 243 0.39 26.05 -7.29
N LYS A 244 -0.66 25.79 -6.51
CA LYS A 244 -0.55 25.45 -5.08
C LYS A 244 -0.19 23.98 -4.84
N GLY A 245 -0.40 23.11 -5.84
CA GLY A 245 -0.18 21.68 -5.72
C GLY A 245 -1.27 20.97 -4.92
N GLU A 246 -2.45 21.57 -4.85
CA GLU A 246 -3.67 21.03 -4.23
C GLU A 246 -4.44 20.14 -5.20
N ARG A 247 -4.39 20.44 -6.50
CA ARG A 247 -5.04 19.64 -7.56
C ARG A 247 -4.00 19.02 -8.47
N HIS A 248 -4.24 17.77 -8.87
CA HIS A 248 -3.40 16.97 -9.77
C HIS A 248 -4.20 16.51 -10.97
N PHE A 249 -3.57 16.54 -12.13
CA PHE A 249 -4.23 16.21 -13.39
C PHE A 249 -3.39 15.24 -14.20
N LEU A 250 -4.04 14.18 -14.69
CA LEU A 250 -3.50 13.31 -15.73
C LEU A 250 -4.15 13.69 -17.06
N ILE A 251 -3.42 14.41 -17.91
CA ILE A 251 -3.91 14.89 -19.19
C ILE A 251 -3.59 13.85 -20.27
N ILE A 252 -4.61 13.42 -21.02
CA ILE A 252 -4.55 12.46 -22.11
C ILE A 252 -4.91 13.17 -23.43
N LEU A 253 -4.01 13.14 -24.40
CA LEU A 253 -4.16 13.83 -25.69
C LEU A 253 -3.46 13.08 -26.83
N PRO A 254 -3.76 13.37 -28.11
CA PRO A 254 -3.04 12.79 -29.24
C PRO A 254 -1.52 13.05 -29.17
N GLY A 255 -0.72 12.04 -29.51
CA GLY A 255 0.74 12.07 -29.36
C GLY A 255 1.42 13.27 -30.02
N PRO A 256 1.15 13.56 -31.31
CA PRO A 256 1.76 14.69 -32.01
C PRO A 256 1.27 16.06 -31.54
N LYS A 257 0.08 16.15 -30.93
CA LYS A 257 -0.58 17.42 -30.60
C LYS A 257 0.13 18.12 -29.44
N PRO A 258 0.53 19.40 -29.54
CA PRO A 258 1.10 20.13 -28.41
C PRO A 258 0.04 20.36 -27.33
N ALA A 259 0.46 20.36 -26.06
CA ALA A 259 -0.44 20.65 -24.94
C ALA A 259 -0.31 22.12 -24.53
N ASP A 260 -1.38 22.90 -24.71
CA ASP A 260 -1.46 24.27 -24.18
C ASP A 260 -1.98 24.24 -22.74
N LEU A 261 -1.06 24.18 -21.78
CA LEU A 261 -1.39 24.14 -20.35
C LEU A 261 -2.17 25.37 -19.85
N ASN A 262 -2.06 26.53 -20.53
CA ASN A 262 -2.82 27.73 -20.15
C ASN A 262 -4.28 27.60 -20.61
N LYS A 263 -4.51 27.12 -21.84
CA LYS A 263 -5.86 26.85 -22.35
C LYS A 263 -6.56 25.77 -21.52
N ILE A 264 -5.83 24.74 -21.11
CA ILE A 264 -6.34 23.70 -20.20
C ILE A 264 -6.70 24.30 -18.84
N SER A 265 -5.81 25.07 -18.22
CA SER A 265 -6.09 25.63 -16.89
C SER A 265 -7.32 26.53 -16.87
N GLN A 266 -7.54 27.29 -17.94
CA GLN A 266 -8.74 28.11 -18.13
C GLN A 266 -10.02 27.26 -18.18
N GLN A 267 -10.03 26.18 -18.97
CA GLN A 267 -11.18 25.28 -19.07
C GLN A 267 -11.45 24.50 -17.78
N LEU A 268 -10.40 24.16 -17.02
CA LEU A 268 -10.53 23.44 -15.75
C LEU A 268 -10.85 24.36 -14.56
N GLY A 269 -10.91 25.69 -14.77
CA GLY A 269 -11.03 26.67 -13.70
C GLY A 269 -9.92 26.56 -12.65
N SER A 270 -8.72 26.16 -13.07
CA SER A 270 -7.57 25.97 -12.17
C SER A 270 -6.61 27.15 -12.24
N SER A 271 -5.72 27.23 -11.24
CA SER A 271 -4.53 28.07 -11.34
C SER A 271 -3.57 27.53 -12.42
N LYS A 272 -2.51 28.28 -12.73
CA LYS A 272 -1.50 27.91 -13.73
C LYS A 272 -0.97 26.50 -13.50
N LEU A 273 -0.95 25.69 -14.57
CA LEU A 273 -0.49 24.32 -14.50
C LEU A 273 1.03 24.20 -14.73
N SER A 274 1.64 23.23 -14.05
CA SER A 274 3.04 22.84 -14.24
C SER A 274 3.23 21.35 -13.97
N PHE A 275 4.28 20.74 -14.55
CA PHE A 275 4.59 19.33 -14.31
C PHE A 275 4.77 19.01 -12.82
N ALA A 276 4.26 17.86 -12.41
CA ALA A 276 4.42 17.35 -11.06
C ALA A 276 5.85 16.79 -10.83
N SER A 277 6.24 16.68 -9.56
CA SER A 277 7.52 16.09 -9.14
C SER A 277 7.53 14.56 -9.24
N ASP A 278 8.73 13.96 -9.21
CA ASP A 278 8.89 12.51 -9.19
C ASP A 278 8.26 11.87 -7.94
N GLU A 279 8.35 12.55 -6.79
CA GLU A 279 7.67 12.15 -5.57
C GLU A 279 6.15 12.06 -5.75
N ARG A 280 5.54 13.03 -6.43
CA ARG A 280 4.10 13.03 -6.71
C ARG A 280 3.72 11.96 -7.75
N LEU A 281 4.56 11.73 -8.75
CA LEU A 281 4.37 10.63 -9.71
C LEU A 281 4.35 9.27 -8.99
N MET A 282 5.29 9.05 -8.08
CA MET A 282 5.34 7.83 -7.28
C MET A 282 4.16 7.73 -6.31
N LYS A 283 3.79 8.83 -5.64
CA LYS A 283 2.65 8.87 -4.71
C LYS A 283 1.34 8.46 -5.38
N TYR A 284 1.01 9.09 -6.51
CA TYR A 284 -0.32 8.93 -7.13
C TYR A 284 -0.38 7.84 -8.18
N LEU A 285 0.64 7.75 -9.03
CA LEU A 285 0.61 6.88 -10.21
C LEU A 285 1.56 5.69 -10.10
N LYS A 286 2.36 5.61 -9.02
CA LYS A 286 3.40 4.60 -8.78
C LYS A 286 4.31 4.38 -9.99
N THR A 287 4.62 5.47 -10.69
CA THR A 287 5.41 5.46 -11.94
C THR A 287 6.53 6.49 -11.90
N GLN A 288 7.46 6.39 -12.83
CA GLN A 288 8.55 7.35 -13.03
C GLN A 288 8.28 8.20 -14.29
N LYS A 289 9.02 9.31 -14.47
CA LYS A 289 8.99 10.09 -15.71
C LYS A 289 9.24 9.19 -16.92
N GLY A 290 8.43 9.36 -17.97
CA GLY A 290 8.48 8.52 -19.17
C GLY A 290 7.66 7.23 -19.10
N GLY A 291 7.23 6.80 -17.90
CA GLY A 291 6.34 5.65 -17.70
C GLY A 291 4.87 6.02 -17.47
N VAL A 292 4.48 7.26 -17.79
CA VAL A 292 3.11 7.75 -17.54
C VAL A 292 2.16 7.22 -18.61
N SER A 293 1.12 6.54 -18.16
CA SER A 293 0.09 5.92 -18.97
C SER A 293 -1.31 6.25 -18.40
N PRO A 294 -2.39 6.23 -19.20
CA PRO A 294 -3.74 6.30 -18.65
C PRO A 294 -3.98 5.20 -17.62
N PHE A 295 -3.42 4.01 -17.82
CA PHE A 295 -3.60 2.86 -16.92
C PHE A 295 -2.87 3.01 -15.58
N ALA A 296 -1.91 3.93 -15.48
CA ALA A 296 -1.23 4.23 -14.22
C ALA A 296 -2.18 4.93 -13.22
N ILE A 297 -3.29 5.50 -13.69
CA ILE A 297 -4.32 6.08 -12.81
C ILE A 297 -4.95 5.03 -11.89
N LEU A 298 -4.91 3.75 -12.28
CA LEU A 298 -5.43 2.65 -11.46
C LEU A 298 -4.58 2.39 -10.19
N ASN A 299 -3.45 3.09 -10.05
CA ASN A 299 -2.66 3.15 -8.82
C ASN A 299 -3.13 4.23 -7.84
N ASP A 300 -3.94 5.18 -8.29
CA ASP A 300 -4.41 6.30 -7.47
C ASP A 300 -5.56 5.85 -6.56
N GLU A 301 -5.22 5.24 -5.43
CA GLU A 301 -6.22 4.72 -4.50
C GLU A 301 -7.07 5.82 -3.85
N THR A 302 -6.52 7.03 -3.71
CA THR A 302 -7.23 8.17 -3.11
C THR A 302 -8.18 8.87 -4.08
N LYS A 303 -8.11 8.56 -5.37
CA LYS A 303 -8.89 9.18 -6.46
C LYS A 303 -8.70 10.70 -6.53
N GLU A 304 -7.57 11.21 -6.03
CA GLU A 304 -7.27 12.64 -6.01
C GLU A 304 -6.90 13.18 -7.39
N VAL A 305 -6.39 12.33 -8.28
CA VAL A 305 -5.99 12.76 -9.62
C VAL A 305 -7.20 12.88 -10.53
N GLU A 306 -7.40 14.07 -11.10
CA GLU A 306 -8.41 14.34 -12.11
C GLU A 306 -7.88 13.94 -13.51
N VAL A 307 -8.59 13.06 -14.21
CA VAL A 307 -8.25 12.67 -15.58
C VAL A 307 -8.85 13.68 -16.55
N VAL A 308 -8.01 14.27 -17.39
CA VAL A 308 -8.39 15.32 -18.33
C VAL A 308 -8.15 14.82 -19.75
N ILE A 309 -9.19 14.78 -20.57
CA ILE A 309 -9.15 14.14 -21.88
C ILE A 309 -9.37 15.18 -22.97
N ASP A 310 -8.50 15.20 -23.97
CA ASP A 310 -8.70 15.94 -25.21
C ASP A 310 -9.92 15.39 -25.98
N GLN A 311 -10.83 16.26 -26.39
CA GLN A 311 -12.00 15.90 -27.20
C GLN A 311 -11.65 15.11 -28.47
N GLU A 312 -10.47 15.32 -29.05
CA GLU A 312 -10.01 14.55 -30.22
C GLU A 312 -9.78 13.06 -29.94
N MET A 313 -9.64 12.66 -28.68
CA MET A 313 -9.50 11.25 -28.31
C MET A 313 -10.85 10.53 -28.22
N VAL A 314 -11.94 11.28 -28.06
CA VAL A 314 -13.27 10.72 -27.77
C VAL A 314 -13.79 9.89 -28.94
N GLY A 315 -14.29 8.69 -28.62
CA GLY A 315 -14.89 7.77 -29.59
C GLY A 315 -13.90 7.13 -30.57
N LYS A 316 -12.59 7.28 -30.37
CA LYS A 316 -11.60 6.62 -31.23
C LYS A 316 -11.72 5.09 -31.10
N PRO A 317 -11.80 4.33 -32.21
CA PRO A 317 -12.02 2.89 -32.17
C PRO A 317 -10.80 2.11 -31.65
N ALA A 318 -9.61 2.71 -31.74
CA ALA A 318 -8.38 2.17 -31.18
C ALA A 318 -7.49 3.34 -30.73
N VAL A 319 -7.33 3.49 -29.43
CA VAL A 319 -6.32 4.36 -28.80
C VAL A 319 -5.14 3.49 -28.34
N ALA A 320 -3.94 4.03 -28.43
CA ALA A 320 -2.71 3.28 -28.25
C ALA A 320 -1.87 3.86 -27.10
N PHE A 321 -1.66 3.05 -26.06
CA PHE A 321 -0.91 3.42 -24.86
C PHE A 321 -0.11 2.23 -24.30
N HIS A 322 0.97 2.51 -23.58
CA HIS A 322 1.71 1.48 -22.83
C HIS A 322 0.87 0.98 -21.65
N PRO A 323 0.64 -0.34 -21.46
CA PRO A 323 -0.08 -0.89 -20.31
C PRO A 323 0.83 -0.96 -19.07
N ASN A 324 1.34 0.19 -18.62
CA ASN A 324 2.35 0.32 -17.55
C ASN A 324 3.65 -0.46 -17.81
N ASP A 325 3.92 -0.79 -19.07
CA ASP A 325 5.12 -1.49 -19.55
C ASP A 325 5.50 -0.90 -20.91
N ASN A 326 6.66 -0.24 -20.99
CA ASN A 326 7.11 0.46 -22.20
C ASN A 326 7.71 -0.46 -23.27
N THR A 327 7.71 -1.78 -23.05
CA THR A 327 8.08 -2.80 -24.04
C THR A 327 6.91 -3.24 -24.92
N CYS A 328 5.72 -2.68 -24.70
CA CYS A 328 4.55 -3.02 -25.49
C CYS A 328 3.54 -1.86 -25.56
N THR A 329 2.66 -1.93 -26.55
CA THR A 329 1.56 -0.99 -26.74
C THR A 329 0.25 -1.76 -26.79
N LEU A 330 -0.70 -1.32 -25.97
CA LEU A 330 -2.06 -1.82 -25.94
C LEU A 330 -2.94 -0.91 -26.82
N PHE A 331 -3.63 -1.53 -27.76
CA PHE A 331 -4.66 -0.92 -28.59
C PHE A 331 -6.02 -1.36 -28.08
N VAL A 332 -6.83 -0.41 -27.65
CA VAL A 332 -8.16 -0.64 -27.07
C VAL A 332 -9.10 0.48 -27.51
N ALA A 333 -10.42 0.24 -27.54
CA ALA A 333 -11.36 1.32 -27.84
C ALA A 333 -11.29 2.40 -26.74
N PHE A 334 -11.47 3.65 -27.14
CA PHE A 334 -11.48 4.77 -26.20
C PHE A 334 -12.51 4.57 -25.08
N ASP A 335 -13.73 4.17 -25.44
CA ASP A 335 -14.83 4.02 -24.49
C ASP A 335 -14.55 2.92 -23.45
N ASP A 336 -13.88 1.84 -23.84
CA ASP A 336 -13.48 0.76 -22.93
C ASP A 336 -12.38 1.24 -21.97
N MET A 337 -11.34 1.91 -22.49
CA MET A 337 -10.29 2.50 -21.64
C MET A 337 -10.89 3.48 -20.62
N ILE A 338 -11.84 4.31 -21.04
CA ILE A 338 -12.52 5.25 -20.13
C ILE A 338 -13.42 4.54 -19.12
N THR A 339 -14.03 3.42 -19.49
CA THR A 339 -14.81 2.60 -18.56
C THR A 339 -13.93 2.09 -17.43
N MET A 340 -12.71 1.62 -17.70
CA MET A 340 -11.74 1.23 -16.65
C MET A 340 -11.49 2.36 -15.63
N ILE A 341 -11.32 3.60 -16.11
CA ILE A 341 -11.05 4.76 -15.26
C ILE A 341 -12.30 5.17 -14.46
N LYS A 342 -13.48 5.07 -15.07
CA LYS A 342 -14.77 5.34 -14.42
C LYS A 342 -15.06 4.32 -13.32
N ASP A 343 -14.86 3.04 -13.60
CA ASP A 343 -15.06 1.95 -12.63
C ASP A 343 -14.07 2.07 -11.46
N HIS A 344 -12.87 2.57 -11.72
CA HIS A 344 -11.92 2.91 -10.66
C HIS A 344 -12.37 4.09 -9.81
N GLY A 345 -13.16 5.03 -10.34
CA GLY A 345 -13.78 6.13 -9.59
C GLY A 345 -13.06 7.48 -9.66
N ASN A 346 -12.06 7.64 -10.54
CA ASN A 346 -11.41 8.94 -10.74
C ASN A 346 -12.34 9.91 -11.46
N LYS A 347 -12.26 11.20 -11.11
CA LYS A 347 -12.99 12.26 -11.80
C LYS A 347 -12.44 12.44 -13.21
N ILE A 348 -13.34 12.52 -14.20
CA ILE A 348 -12.99 12.73 -15.61
C ILE A 348 -13.54 14.08 -16.09
N SER A 349 -12.73 14.84 -16.80
CA SER A 349 -13.11 16.08 -17.49
C SER A 349 -12.66 16.03 -18.95
N TYR A 350 -13.39 16.70 -19.82
CA TYR A 350 -13.07 16.79 -21.25
C TYR A 350 -12.75 18.23 -21.63
N VAL A 351 -11.71 18.43 -22.43
CA VAL A 351 -11.23 19.76 -22.83
C VAL A 351 -10.97 19.81 -24.33
N ASP A 352 -11.14 20.98 -24.92
CA ASP A 352 -10.78 21.25 -26.31
C ASP A 352 -9.40 21.91 -26.36
N LEU A 353 -8.41 21.21 -26.89
CA LEU A 353 -7.00 21.62 -26.87
C LEU A 353 -6.56 22.31 -28.15
#